data_AF-A0A349BMY1-F1
#
_entry.id   AF-A0A349BMY1-F1
#
_cell.length_a   1.000
_cell.length_b   1.000
_cell.length_c   1.000
_cell.angle_alpha   90.00
_cell.angle_beta   90.00
_cell.angle_gamma   90.00
#
_symmetry.space_group_name_H-M   'P 1'
#
loop_
_entity.id
_entity.type
_entity.pdbx_description
1 polymer ?
#
loop_
_entity_poly.entity_id
_entity_poly.type
_entity_poly.pdbx_seq_one_letter_code
_entity_poly.pdbx_strand_id
1 'polypeptide(L)'
;MLEQTLESKDVQSAFNKLSKANGNSSPGVLAIKFNLLDYKFEGFEARVRLQITASKDSSILFDQTYYETGISQGGKLFLAGTFGMKNAIQQSTKSAIDRILSRSLNDMASIIIK
;
A
#
# COMPACT_ATOMS: atom_id res chain seq x y z
N MET A 1 -18.61 -3.60 2.99
CA MET A 1 -17.36 -3.64 2.20
C MET A 1 -16.18 -3.15 3.03
N LEU A 2 -15.94 -1.84 3.23
CA LEU A 2 -14.79 -1.34 4.02
C LEU A 2 -14.80 -1.82 5.48
N GLU A 3 -15.96 -1.75 6.16
CA GLU A 3 -16.11 -2.18 7.56
C GLU A 3 -15.74 -3.66 7.74
N GLN A 4 -16.24 -4.54 6.87
CA GLN A 4 -15.92 -5.97 6.87
C GLN A 4 -14.45 -6.26 6.57
N THR A 5 -13.79 -5.41 5.77
CA THR A 5 -12.34 -5.52 5.53
C THR A 5 -11.56 -5.11 6.78
N LEU A 6 -11.98 -4.06 7.49
CA LEU A 6 -11.35 -3.62 8.74
C LEU A 6 -11.56 -4.62 9.88
N GLU A 7 -12.70 -5.30 9.91
CA GLU A 7 -13.00 -6.35 10.90
C GLU A 7 -12.39 -7.71 10.58
N SER A 8 -11.79 -7.87 9.40
CA SER A 8 -11.09 -9.10 9.03
C SER A 8 -9.97 -9.39 10.03
N LYS A 9 -9.90 -10.66 10.48
CA LYS A 9 -8.84 -11.14 11.38
C LYS A 9 -7.45 -10.82 10.82
N ASP A 10 -7.26 -11.01 9.52
CA ASP A 10 -5.96 -10.76 8.86
C ASP A 10 -5.57 -9.27 8.93
N VAL A 11 -6.54 -8.38 8.79
CA VAL A 11 -6.33 -6.93 8.83
C VAL A 11 -6.08 -6.45 10.25
N GLN A 12 -6.85 -6.94 11.22
CA GLN A 12 -6.63 -6.60 12.64
C GLN A 12 -5.28 -7.12 13.15
N SER A 13 -4.88 -8.34 12.76
CA SER A 13 -3.60 -8.92 13.15
C SER A 13 -2.39 -8.19 12.56
N ALA A 14 -2.50 -7.61 11.36
CA ALA A 14 -1.41 -6.88 10.73
C ALA A 14 -1.15 -5.50 11.37
N PHE A 15 -2.16 -4.88 11.98
CA PHE A 15 -2.09 -3.51 12.50
C PHE A 15 -2.30 -3.41 14.03
N ASN A 16 -2.33 -4.55 14.74
CA ASN A 16 -2.63 -4.73 16.17
C ASN A 16 -4.02 -4.24 16.63
N LYS A 17 -4.49 -3.06 16.20
CA LYS A 17 -5.82 -2.51 16.49
C LYS A 17 -6.18 -1.42 15.49
N LEU A 18 -7.08 -1.72 14.56
CA LEU A 18 -7.67 -0.74 13.65
C LEU A 18 -9.07 -0.38 14.12
N SER A 19 -9.32 0.91 14.38
CA SER A 19 -10.66 1.43 14.64
C SER A 19 -10.97 2.56 13.67
N LYS A 20 -12.23 2.62 13.23
CA LYS A 20 -12.73 3.70 12.40
C LYS A 20 -12.63 5.03 13.15
N ALA A 21 -11.88 5.98 12.60
CA ALA A 21 -11.83 7.33 13.14
C ALA A 21 -13.05 8.13 12.65
N ASN A 22 -13.83 8.69 13.58
CA ASN A 22 -14.95 9.57 13.27
C ASN A 22 -14.43 10.97 12.94
N GLY A 23 -13.85 11.16 11.74
CA GLY A 23 -13.68 12.45 11.03
C GLY A 23 -12.88 13.59 11.68
N ASN A 24 -12.76 13.62 13.01
CA ASN A 24 -12.11 14.66 13.78
C ASN A 24 -10.74 14.12 14.15
N SER A 25 -9.75 14.48 13.33
CA SER A 25 -8.34 14.29 13.62
C SER A 25 -8.07 14.85 15.01
N SER A 26 -7.72 13.98 15.97
CA SER A 26 -7.29 14.45 17.28
C SER A 26 -6.03 15.32 17.09
N PRO A 27 -5.96 16.50 17.73
CA PRO A 27 -4.76 17.34 17.65
C PRO A 27 -3.51 16.53 17.98
N GLY A 28 -2.49 16.65 17.15
CA GLY A 28 -1.22 15.94 17.32
C GLY A 28 -1.12 14.54 16.67
N VAL A 29 -2.18 14.02 16.04
CA VAL A 29 -2.13 12.73 15.33
C VAL A 29 -1.57 12.90 13.91
N LEU A 30 -0.57 12.08 13.56
CA LEU A 30 -0.08 11.97 12.18
C LEU A 30 -1.08 11.17 11.34
N ALA A 31 -1.70 11.81 10.35
CA ALA A 31 -2.58 11.19 9.39
C ALA A 31 -1.81 10.85 8.11
N ILE A 32 -1.74 9.57 7.76
CA ILE A 32 -1.13 9.09 6.51
C ILE A 32 -2.25 8.69 5.54
N LYS A 33 -2.23 9.30 4.35
CA LYS A 33 -3.16 9.03 3.26
C LYS A 33 -2.42 8.33 2.13
N PHE A 34 -3.00 7.23 1.66
CA PHE A 34 -2.54 6.49 0.49
C PHE A 34 -3.52 6.74 -0.66
N ASN A 35 -3.03 7.23 -1.78
CA ASN A 35 -3.82 7.55 -2.97
C ASN A 35 -3.29 6.77 -4.17
N LEU A 36 -4.00 5.72 -4.58
CA LEU A 36 -3.64 4.90 -5.73
C LEU A 36 -3.93 5.67 -7.02
N LEU A 37 -2.88 6.09 -7.72
CA LEU A 37 -2.99 6.90 -8.94
C LEU A 37 -3.17 6.04 -10.20
N ASP A 38 -2.43 4.94 -10.29
CA ASP A 38 -2.48 4.02 -11.42
C ASP A 38 -2.14 2.60 -10.98
N TYR A 39 -2.82 1.62 -11.58
CA TYR A 39 -2.55 0.21 -11.39
C TYR A 39 -2.74 -0.52 -12.72
N LYS A 40 -1.69 -1.21 -13.16
CA LYS A 40 -1.73 -2.04 -14.36
C LYS A 40 -1.04 -3.37 -14.10
N PHE A 41 -1.58 -4.43 -14.70
CA PHE A 41 -0.91 -5.72 -14.74
C PHE A 41 -0.62 -6.08 -16.19
N GLU A 42 0.64 -5.97 -16.59
CA GLU A 42 1.09 -6.17 -17.97
C GLU A 42 2.40 -6.94 -17.96
N GLY A 43 2.62 -7.81 -18.96
CA GLY A 43 3.88 -8.55 -19.06
C GLY A 43 4.17 -9.44 -17.84
N PHE A 44 3.13 -9.88 -17.14
CA PHE A 44 3.21 -10.69 -15.91
C PHE A 44 3.78 -9.97 -14.68
N GLU A 45 3.67 -8.64 -14.69
CA GLU A 45 4.14 -7.75 -13.63
C GLU A 45 3.06 -6.72 -13.27
N ALA A 46 2.92 -6.45 -11.97
CA ALA A 46 2.10 -5.36 -11.47
C ALA A 46 2.89 -4.05 -11.49
N ARG A 47 2.39 -3.04 -12.18
CA ARG A 47 2.91 -1.66 -12.15
C ARG A 47 1.97 -0.83 -11.29
N VAL A 48 2.53 -0.24 -10.24
CA VAL A 48 1.75 0.51 -9.25
C VAL A 48 2.31 1.91 -9.13
N ARG A 49 1.41 2.91 -9.21
CA ARG A 49 1.71 4.30 -8.88
C ARG A 49 0.89 4.71 -7.66
N LEU A 50 1.55 5.00 -6.56
CA LEU A 50 0.92 5.31 -5.28
C LEU A 50 1.48 6.63 -4.74
N GLN A 51 0.58 7.57 -4.48
CA GLN A 51 0.92 8.79 -3.74
C GLN A 51 0.69 8.55 -2.25
N ILE A 52 1.65 8.96 -1.43
CA ILE A 52 1.60 8.86 0.02
C ILE A 52 1.78 10.26 0.58
N THR A 53 0.78 10.70 1.35
CA THR A 53 0.76 12.02 1.97
C THR A 53 0.67 11.83 3.49
N ALA A 54 1.59 12.40 4.25
CA ALA A 54 1.51 12.47 5.71
C ALA A 54 1.22 13.91 6.14
N SER A 55 0.24 14.08 7.02
CA SER A 55 -0.21 15.37 7.50
C SER A 55 -0.43 15.36 9.01
N LYS A 56 -0.18 16.49 9.67
CA LYS A 56 -0.41 16.70 11.09
C LYS A 56 -1.03 18.08 11.28
N ASP A 57 -2.14 18.15 12.00
CA ASP A 57 -2.83 19.41 12.29
C ASP A 57 -3.11 20.25 11.02
N SER A 58 -3.52 19.57 9.94
CA SER A 58 -3.75 20.14 8.59
C SER A 58 -2.50 20.62 7.83
N SER A 59 -1.31 20.53 8.41
CA SER A 59 -0.04 20.76 7.70
C SER A 59 0.44 19.47 7.02
N ILE A 60 0.80 19.55 5.74
CA ILE A 60 1.41 18.44 5.01
C ILE A 60 2.88 18.39 5.37
N LEU A 61 3.30 17.31 6.02
CA LEU A 61 4.70 17.06 6.39
C LEU A 61 5.43 16.26 5.32
N PHE A 62 4.68 15.52 4.51
CA PHE A 62 5.21 14.60 3.52
C PHE A 62 4.20 14.43 2.39
N ASP A 63 4.64 14.55 1.14
CA ASP A 63 3.84 14.19 -0.04
C ASP A 63 4.78 13.69 -1.12
N GLN A 64 4.73 12.39 -1.41
CA GLN A 64 5.58 11.77 -2.42
C GLN A 64 4.79 10.76 -3.24
N THR A 65 5.11 10.72 -4.53
CA THR A 65 4.56 9.72 -5.46
C THR A 65 5.61 8.67 -5.76
N TYR A 66 5.26 7.41 -5.48
CA TYR A 66 6.08 6.25 -5.78
C TYR A 66 5.58 5.53 -7.00
N TYR A 67 6.53 4.98 -7.75
CA TYR A 67 6.28 4.09 -8.86
C TYR A 67 7.13 2.84 -8.69
N GLU A 68 6.49 1.69 -8.61
CA GLU A 68 7.17 0.40 -8.48
C GLU A 68 6.58 -0.64 -9.42
N THR A 69 7.44 -1.55 -9.86
CA THR A 69 7.05 -2.74 -10.61
C THR A 69 7.27 -3.97 -9.74
N GLY A 70 6.24 -4.79 -9.65
CA GLY A 70 6.23 -6.04 -8.92
C GLY A 70 7.10 -7.09 -9.59
N ILE A 71 7.51 -8.10 -8.82
CA ILE A 71 8.33 -9.20 -9.35
C ILE A 71 7.57 -9.94 -10.46
N SER A 72 8.22 -10.16 -11.60
CA SER A 72 7.67 -10.98 -12.69
C SER A 72 7.29 -12.36 -12.22
N GLN A 73 6.08 -12.79 -12.57
CA GLN A 73 5.59 -14.14 -12.29
C GLN A 73 5.48 -15.00 -13.55
N GLY A 74 6.12 -14.58 -14.67
CA GLY A 74 6.04 -15.26 -15.97
C GLY A 74 6.32 -16.76 -15.92
N GLY A 75 7.28 -17.21 -15.10
CA GLY A 75 7.60 -18.63 -14.93
C GLY A 75 6.50 -19.46 -14.23
N LYS A 76 5.66 -18.84 -13.39
CA LYS A 76 4.57 -19.53 -12.67
C LYS A 76 3.29 -19.67 -13.50
N LEU A 77 3.20 -18.92 -14.59
CA LEU A 77 2.00 -18.83 -15.42
C LEU A 77 1.94 -19.93 -16.48
N PHE A 78 3.09 -20.48 -16.84
CA PHE A 78 3.22 -21.47 -17.91
C PHE A 78 2.57 -22.83 -17.59
N LEU A 79 2.31 -23.15 -16.30
CA LEU A 79 1.84 -24.48 -15.87
C LEU A 79 0.53 -24.48 -15.06
N ALA A 80 0.05 -23.34 -14.58
CA ALA A 80 -0.97 -23.28 -13.51
C ALA A 80 -2.34 -22.69 -13.92
N GLY A 81 -2.56 -22.40 -15.20
CA GLY A 81 -3.84 -21.90 -15.72
C GLY A 81 -4.34 -20.61 -15.02
N THR A 82 -5.66 -20.47 -14.87
CA THR A 82 -6.31 -19.27 -14.31
C THR A 82 -6.00 -19.03 -12.83
N PHE A 83 -5.79 -20.08 -12.04
CA PHE A 83 -5.36 -19.96 -10.64
C PHE A 83 -3.91 -19.46 -10.52
N GLY A 84 -3.03 -19.94 -11.43
CA GLY A 84 -1.68 -19.39 -11.59
C GLY A 84 -1.69 -17.90 -11.88
N MET A 85 -2.59 -17.45 -12.75
CA MET A 85 -2.77 -16.02 -13.08
C MET A 85 -3.19 -15.18 -11.87
N LYS A 86 -4.19 -15.63 -11.10
CA LYS A 86 -4.63 -14.91 -9.91
C LYS A 86 -3.51 -14.78 -8.86
N ASN A 87 -2.80 -15.88 -8.61
CA ASN A 87 -1.67 -15.89 -7.68
C ASN A 87 -0.52 -15.01 -8.16
N ALA A 88 -0.25 -15.00 -9.47
CA ALA A 88 0.76 -14.15 -10.07
C ALA A 88 0.45 -12.66 -9.89
N ILE A 89 -0.79 -12.26 -10.17
CA ILE A 89 -1.26 -10.88 -9.96
C ILE A 89 -1.09 -10.49 -8.49
N GLN A 90 -1.55 -11.34 -7.57
CA GLN A 90 -1.47 -11.08 -6.14
C GLN A 90 -0.02 -10.93 -5.65
N GLN A 91 0.87 -11.86 -6.02
CA GLN A 91 2.26 -11.85 -5.60
C GLN A 91 3.03 -10.66 -6.18
N SER A 92 2.82 -10.36 -7.46
CA SER A 92 3.46 -9.22 -8.10
C SER A 92 2.99 -7.90 -7.48
N THR A 93 1.67 -7.75 -7.26
CA THR A 93 1.09 -6.55 -6.62
C THR A 93 1.61 -6.37 -5.20
N LYS A 94 1.60 -7.45 -4.40
CA LYS A 94 2.16 -7.43 -3.04
C LYS A 94 3.60 -6.95 -3.05
N SER A 95 4.43 -7.49 -3.95
CA SER A 95 5.83 -7.08 -4.05
C SER A 95 5.99 -5.60 -4.42
N ALA A 96 5.16 -5.07 -5.32
CA ALA A 96 5.22 -3.64 -5.69
C ALA A 96 4.86 -2.76 -4.49
N ILE A 97 3.76 -3.09 -3.81
CA ILE A 97 3.29 -2.33 -2.64
C ILE A 97 4.28 -2.41 -1.49
N ASP A 98 4.84 -3.58 -1.17
CA ASP A 98 5.83 -3.74 -0.09
C ASP A 98 7.07 -2.85 -0.32
N ARG A 99 7.54 -2.74 -1.58
CA ARG A 99 8.65 -1.86 -1.94
C ARG A 99 8.29 -0.38 -1.77
N ILE A 100 7.10 0.03 -2.24
CA ILE A 100 6.61 1.40 -2.07
C ILE A 100 6.53 1.73 -0.57
N LEU A 101 5.92 0.86 0.23
CA LEU A 101 5.75 1.09 1.66
C LEU A 101 7.09 1.17 2.38
N SER A 102 8.01 0.24 2.12
CA SER A 102 9.34 0.26 2.72
C SER A 102 10.12 1.54 2.38
N ARG A 103 10.13 1.95 1.10
CA ARG A 103 10.74 3.22 0.68
C ARG A 103 10.07 4.41 1.37
N SER A 104 8.74 4.42 1.41
CA SER A 104 7.99 5.51 2.02
C SER A 104 8.23 5.66 3.51
N LEU A 105 8.36 4.55 4.24
CA LEU A 105 8.67 4.57 5.67
C LEU A 105 10.07 5.10 5.93
N ASN A 106 11.05 4.72 5.10
CA ASN A 106 12.42 5.24 5.21
C ASN A 106 12.47 6.74 4.90
N ASP A 107 11.80 7.19 3.83
CA ASP A 107 11.75 8.60 3.44
C ASP A 107 11.03 9.44 4.50
N MET A 108 9.89 8.94 5.03
CA MET A 108 9.17 9.59 6.13
C MET A 108 10.01 9.63 7.42
N ALA A 109 10.70 8.56 7.79
CA ALA A 109 11.57 8.54 8.96
C ALA A 109 12.70 9.57 8.85
N SER A 110 13.29 9.74 7.66
CA SER A 110 14.32 10.75 7.40
C SER A 110 13.82 12.19 7.47
N ILE A 111 12.52 12.44 7.23
CA ILE A 111 11.93 13.78 7.18
C ILE A 111 11.29 14.17 8.51
N ILE A 112 10.63 13.22 9.17
CA ILE A 112 9.83 13.44 10.38
C ILE A 112 10.66 13.30 11.66
N ILE A 113 11.73 12.48 11.66
CA ILE A 113 12.61 12.26 12.84
C ILE A 113 13.87 13.16 12.76
N LYS A 114 13.72 14.38 12.28
CA LYS A 114 14.72 15.44 12.37
C LYS A 114 14.31 16.44 13.46
#